data_AF-A0A016CWQ1-F1
#
_entry.id   AF-A0A016CWQ1-F1
#
_cell.length_a   1.000
_cell.length_b   1.000
_cell.length_c   1.000
_cell.angle_alpha   90.00
_cell.angle_beta   90.00
_cell.angle_gamma   90.00
#
_symmetry.space_group_name_H-M   'P 1'
#
loop_
_entity.id
_entity.type
_entity.pdbx_description
1 polymer ?
#
loop_
_entity_poly.entity_id
_entity_poly.type
_entity_poly.pdbx_seq_one_letter_code
_entity_poly.pdbx_strand_id
1 'polypeptide(L)'
;MLTLLALRVKEYRLAARMSQKELAEQSGVSQTTISHFEQGVSRNLTLANFISLLRALGQEQRLAEILPELPMPPMALREIEKLIPKRVRRGKK
;
A
#
# COMPACT_ATOMS: atom_id res chain seq x y z
N MET A 1 -14.15 10.46 -4.92
CA MET A 1 -13.00 9.57 -4.65
C MET A 1 -12.82 9.26 -3.16
N LEU A 2 -12.63 10.25 -2.28
CA LEU A 2 -12.46 10.00 -0.84
C LEU A 2 -13.67 9.28 -0.18
N THR A 3 -14.89 9.53 -0.67
CA THR A 3 -16.11 8.84 -0.20
C THR A 3 -16.09 7.33 -0.48
N LEU A 4 -15.55 6.90 -1.62
CA LEU A 4 -15.41 5.48 -1.94
C LEU A 4 -14.40 4.81 -1.00
N LEU A 5 -13.26 5.46 -0.74
CA LEU A 5 -12.26 4.97 0.20
C LEU A 5 -12.82 4.87 1.62
N ALA A 6 -13.56 5.89 2.08
CA ALA A 6 -14.23 5.87 3.37
C ALA A 6 -15.21 4.70 3.49
N LEU A 7 -16.02 4.46 2.46
CA LEU A 7 -16.93 3.32 2.41
C LEU A 7 -16.18 1.99 2.47
N ARG A 8 -15.12 1.82 1.68
CA ARG A 8 -14.31 0.59 1.69
C ARG A 8 -13.63 0.36 3.03
N VAL A 9 -13.05 1.38 3.65
CA VAL A 9 -12.45 1.27 4.99
C VAL A 9 -13.48 0.80 6.01
N LYS A 10 -14.71 1.34 5.96
CA LYS A 10 -15.82 0.88 6.80
C LYS A 10 -16.15 -0.58 6.55
N GLU A 11 -16.24 -1.02 5.30
CA GLU A 11 -16.50 -2.41 4.94
C GLU A 11 -15.41 -3.36 5.47
N TYR A 12 -14.13 -3.01 5.30
CA TYR A 12 -13.00 -3.78 5.85
C TYR A 12 -13.06 -3.86 7.37
N ARG A 13 -13.35 -2.74 8.06
CA ARG A 13 -13.52 -2.73 9.51
C ARG A 13 -14.63 -3.67 9.97
N LEU A 14 -15.79 -3.63 9.32
CA LEU A 14 -16.92 -4.50 9.63
C LEU A 14 -16.62 -5.97 9.33
N ALA A 15 -15.94 -6.27 8.23
CA ALA A 15 -15.49 -7.62 7.89
C ALA A 15 -14.50 -8.18 8.93
N ALA A 16 -13.64 -7.32 9.48
CA ALA A 16 -12.75 -7.63 10.59
C ALA A 16 -13.44 -7.71 11.96
N ARG A 17 -14.77 -7.48 12.02
CA ARG A 17 -15.57 -7.44 13.26
C ARG A 17 -15.09 -6.40 14.29
N MET A 18 -14.50 -5.31 13.82
CA MET A 18 -14.00 -4.25 14.68
C MET A 18 -15.04 -3.12 14.81
N SER A 19 -15.23 -2.60 16.01
CA SER A 19 -15.92 -1.35 16.27
C SER A 19 -15.06 -0.14 15.87
N GLN A 20 -15.66 1.04 15.75
CA GLN A 20 -14.90 2.28 15.50
C GLN A 20 -13.93 2.58 16.66
N LYS A 21 -14.29 2.20 17.88
CA LYS A 21 -13.44 2.38 19.08
C LYS A 21 -12.21 1.46 19.02
N GLU A 22 -12.38 0.19 18.69
CA GLU A 22 -11.26 -0.75 18.56
C GLU A 22 -10.33 -0.34 17.41
N LEU A 23 -10.88 0.12 16.28
CA LEU A 23 -10.05 0.65 15.20
C LEU A 23 -9.29 1.91 15.63
N ALA A 24 -9.90 2.77 16.44
CA ALA A 24 -9.23 3.94 17.00
C ALA A 24 -8.05 3.56 17.90
N GLU A 25 -8.27 2.61 18.82
CA GLU A 25 -7.24 2.12 19.74
C GLU A 25 -6.07 1.47 18.98
N GLN A 26 -6.33 0.67 17.94
CA GLN A 26 -5.27 0.02 17.16
C GLN A 26 -4.53 0.96 16.21
N SER A 27 -5.22 1.93 15.60
CA SER A 27 -4.62 2.84 14.62
C SER A 27 -3.99 4.09 15.25
N GLY A 28 -4.31 4.40 16.51
CA GLY A 28 -3.94 5.66 17.16
C GLY A 28 -4.68 6.88 16.59
N VAL A 29 -5.68 6.68 15.73
CA VAL A 29 -6.53 7.74 15.17
C VAL A 29 -7.76 7.90 16.05
N SER A 30 -8.17 9.13 16.36
CA SER A 30 -9.33 9.34 17.24
C SER A 30 -10.62 8.73 16.65
N GLN A 31 -11.47 8.18 17.52
CA GLN A 31 -12.76 7.60 17.10
C GLN A 31 -13.65 8.61 16.36
N THR A 32 -13.62 9.89 16.76
CA THR A 32 -14.37 10.97 16.10
C THR A 32 -13.87 11.21 14.67
N THR A 33 -12.55 11.18 14.45
CA THR A 33 -11.96 11.25 13.11
C THR A 33 -12.42 10.09 12.24
N ILE A 34 -12.41 8.86 12.76
CA ILE A 34 -12.88 7.67 12.02
C ILE A 34 -14.37 7.80 11.68
N SER A 35 -15.20 8.20 12.64
CA SER A 35 -16.64 8.39 12.42
C SER A 35 -16.93 9.43 11.34
N HIS A 36 -16.31 10.61 11.41
CA HIS A 36 -16.47 11.65 10.40
C HIS A 36 -15.95 11.23 9.03
N PHE A 37 -14.88 10.45 8.98
CA PHE A 37 -14.34 9.90 7.75
C PHE A 37 -15.33 8.90 7.12
N GLU A 38 -15.81 7.91 7.87
CA GLU A 38 -16.78 6.90 7.41
C GLU A 38 -18.13 7.51 6.98
N GLN A 39 -18.55 8.61 7.61
CA GLN A 39 -19.77 9.34 7.27
C GLN A 39 -19.58 10.33 6.11
N GLY A 40 -18.34 10.57 5.67
CA GLY A 40 -18.02 11.55 4.62
C GLY A 40 -18.19 13.01 5.04
N VAL A 41 -18.33 13.28 6.34
CA VAL A 41 -18.50 14.63 6.93
C VAL A 41 -17.18 15.39 6.94
N SER A 42 -16.07 14.72 7.25
CA SER A 42 -14.72 15.30 7.18
C SER A 42 -13.93 14.68 6.04
N ARG A 43 -13.46 15.52 5.12
CA ARG A 43 -12.58 15.11 4.00
C ARG A 43 -11.10 15.24 4.32
N ASN A 44 -10.75 15.74 5.49
CA ASN A 44 -9.38 16.10 5.86
C ASN A 44 -8.70 15.01 6.71
N LEU A 45 -8.84 13.74 6.31
CA LEU A 45 -8.02 12.67 6.85
C LEU A 45 -6.62 12.81 6.23
N THR A 46 -5.61 12.98 7.07
CA THR A 46 -4.22 13.02 6.59
C THR A 46 -3.84 11.66 6.02
N LEU A 47 -2.91 11.65 5.05
CA LEU A 47 -2.39 10.40 4.51
C LEU A 47 -1.76 9.52 5.59
N ALA A 48 -1.08 10.13 6.58
CA ALA A 48 -0.52 9.41 7.72
C ALA A 48 -1.60 8.67 8.52
N ASN A 49 -2.71 9.33 8.85
CA ASN A 49 -3.82 8.69 9.56
C ASN A 49 -4.46 7.60 8.69
N PHE A 50 -4.60 7.82 7.39
CA PHE A 50 -5.10 6.80 6.47
C PHE A 50 -4.20 5.55 6.45
N ILE A 51 -2.88 5.73 6.37
CA ILE A 51 -1.91 4.63 6.45
C ILE A 51 -2.01 3.90 7.80
N SER A 52 -2.19 4.61 8.91
CA SER A 52 -2.39 3.99 10.22
C SER A 52 -3.66 3.14 10.27
N LEU A 53 -4.76 3.59 9.65
CA LEU A 53 -5.99 2.78 9.53
C LEU A 53 -5.74 1.53 8.68
N LEU A 54 -5.00 1.64 7.58
CA LEU A 54 -4.66 0.48 6.75
C LEU A 54 -3.81 -0.55 7.52
N ARG A 55 -2.84 -0.10 8.32
CA ARG A 55 -2.05 -0.99 9.18
C ARG A 55 -2.90 -1.72 10.21
N ALA A 56 -3.81 -1.00 10.87
CA ALA A 56 -4.73 -1.61 11.83
C ALA A 56 -5.67 -2.65 11.17
N LEU A 57 -5.99 -2.47 9.88
CA LEU A 57 -6.80 -3.40 9.09
C LEU A 57 -5.97 -4.47 8.34
N GLY A 58 -4.64 -4.50 8.52
CA GLY A 58 -3.74 -5.42 7.83
C GLY A 58 -3.69 -5.25 6.31
N GLN A 59 -3.97 -4.04 5.80
CA GLN A 59 -4.00 -3.71 4.37
C GLN A 59 -2.79 -2.88 3.92
N GLU A 60 -1.79 -2.66 4.78
CA GLU A 60 -0.63 -1.81 4.49
C GLU A 60 0.23 -2.33 3.33
N GLN A 61 0.29 -3.64 3.11
CA GLN A 61 1.06 -4.23 2.00
C GLN A 61 0.54 -3.79 0.63
N ARG A 62 -0.77 -3.49 0.52
CA ARG A 62 -1.37 -2.98 -0.72
C ARG A 62 -0.83 -1.61 -1.13
N LEU A 63 -0.24 -0.85 -0.20
CA LEU A 63 0.41 0.42 -0.54
C LEU A 63 1.60 0.21 -1.47
N ALA A 64 2.31 -0.93 -1.37
CA ALA A 64 3.44 -1.24 -2.26
C ALA A 64 2.99 -1.43 -3.72
N GLU A 65 1.75 -1.88 -3.93
CA GLU A 65 1.17 -2.04 -5.28
C GLU A 65 0.81 -0.69 -5.93
N ILE A 66 0.66 0.37 -5.15
CA ILE A 66 0.31 1.71 -5.68
C ILE A 66 1.50 2.32 -6.43
N LEU A 67 2.71 2.08 -5.94
CA LEU A 67 3.96 2.55 -6.53
C LEU A 67 4.91 1.35 -6.68
N PRO A 68 4.71 0.53 -7.73
CA PRO A 68 5.54 -0.64 -7.96
C PRO A 68 7.00 -0.25 -8.21
N GLU A 69 7.91 -1.19 -8.01
CA GLU A 69 9.32 -0.98 -8.32
C GLU A 69 9.50 -0.52 -9.77
N LEU A 70 10.32 0.50 -9.96
CA LEU A 70 10.62 1.00 -11.29
C LEU A 70 11.35 -0.09 -12.08
N PRO A 71 10.99 -0.29 -13.36
CA PRO A 71 11.72 -1.22 -14.20
C PRO A 71 13.18 -0.80 -14.28
N MET A 72 14.07 -1.79 -14.42
CA MET A 72 15.50 -1.53 -14.49
C MET A 72 15.78 -0.58 -15.67
N PRO A 73 16.48 0.55 -15.46
CA PRO A 73 16.70 1.52 -16.51
C PRO A 73 17.51 0.91 -17.66
N PRO A 74 17.25 1.28 -18.93
CA PRO A 74 17.90 0.68 -20.11
C PRO A 74 19.44 0.69 -20.09
N MET A 75 20.03 1.65 -19.37
CA MET A 75 21.48 1.73 -19.19
C MET A 75 22.03 0.61 -18.32
N ALA A 76 21.33 0.24 -17.24
CA ALA A 76 21.68 -0.89 -16.39
C ALA A 76 21.55 -2.21 -17.15
N LEU A 77 20.51 -2.35 -18.00
CA LEU A 77 20.36 -3.49 -18.91
C LEU A 77 21.54 -3.62 -19.88
N ARG A 78 21.99 -2.50 -20.47
CA ARG A 78 23.16 -2.48 -21.37
C ARG A 78 24.47 -2.88 -20.68
N GLU A 79 24.64 -2.56 -19.41
CA GLU A 79 25.82 -3.00 -18.65
C GLU A 79 25.78 -4.50 -18.35
N ILE A 80 24.60 -5.03 -18.01
CA ILE A 80 24.41 -6.48 -17.81
C ILE A 80 24.63 -7.25 -19.12
N GLU A 81 24.11 -6.75 -20.25
CA GLU A 81 24.33 -7.36 -21.57
C GLU A 81 25.80 -7.43 -21.98
N LYS A 82 26.64 -6.48 -21.56
CA LYS A 82 28.09 -6.53 -21.81
C LYS A 82 28.77 -7.71 -21.10
N LEU A 83 28.23 -8.13 -19.96
CA LEU A 83 28.77 -9.23 -19.15
C LEU A 83 28.35 -10.60 -19.70
N ILE A 84 27.30 -10.66 -20.53
CA ILE A 84 26.86 -11.91 -21.19
C ILE A 84 27.88 -12.29 -22.28
N PRO A 85 28.54 -13.45 -22.20
CA PRO A 85 29.51 -13.87 -23.20
C PRO A 85 28.84 -14.06 -24.57
N LYS A 86 29.20 -13.24 -25.56
CA LYS A 86 28.66 -13.34 -26.93
C LYS A 86 29.05 -14.63 -27.66
N ARG A 87 30.11 -15.31 -27.20
CA ARG A 87 30.57 -16.59 -27.75
C ARG A 87 31.26 -17.40 -26.66
N VAL A 88 30.83 -18.63 -26.45
CA VAL A 88 31.52 -19.60 -25.59
C VAL A 88 32.23 -20.60 -26.48
N ARG A 89 33.56 -20.73 -26.33
CA ARG A 89 34.34 -21.70 -27.10
C ARG A 89 34.28 -23.06 -26.39
N ARG A 90 33.74 -24.09 -27.04
CA ARG A 90 33.80 -25.45 -26.50
C ARG A 90 35.24 -25.98 -26.66
N GLY A 91 35.86 -26.36 -25.55
CA GLY A 91 37.15 -27.04 -25.56
C GLY A 91 37.04 -28.36 -26.32
N LYS A 92 38.03 -28.67 -27.16
CA LYS A 92 38.11 -29.98 -27.82
C LYS A 92 38.29 -31.06 -26.74
N LYS A 93 37.45 -32.11 -26.80
CA LYS A 93 37.70 -33.37 -26.10
C LYS A 93 38.94 -34.04 -26.67
#